data_AF-A0A933YB99-F1
#
_entry.id   AF-A0A933YB99-F1
#
_cell.length_a   1.000
_cell.length_b   1.000
_cell.length_c   1.000
_cell.angle_alpha   90.00
_cell.angle_beta   90.00
_cell.angle_gamma   90.00
#
_symmetry.space_group_name_H-M   'P 1'
#
loop_
_entity.id
_entity.type
_entity.pdbx_description
1 polymer ?
#
loop_
_entity_poly.entity_id
_entity_poly.type
_entity_poly.pdbx_seq_one_letter_code
_entity_poly.pdbx_strand_id
1 'polypeptide(L)'
;MTSLRFSRLSFWTAAFWLVVIAGVVSTVIRFGWGLGATTNLSDRFPWGMWIGFDILCGVGLAAGGFVIAASVYIFNLERYKPILRPAILTAFLGYLLVIFALMYDLGRPWSIWHV
;
A
#
# COMPACT_ATOMS: atom_id res chain seq x y z
N MET A 1 -13.46 -15.44 35.46
CA MET A 1 -13.41 -16.67 34.65
C MET A 1 -13.45 -16.29 33.17
N THR A 2 -12.30 -16.00 32.59
CA THR A 2 -12.15 -15.79 31.13
C THR A 2 -11.00 -16.67 30.70
N SER A 3 -11.32 -17.89 30.30
CA SER A 3 -10.35 -18.79 29.69
C SER A 3 -9.95 -18.18 28.35
N LEU A 4 -8.75 -17.61 28.29
CA LEU A 4 -8.08 -17.30 27.03
C LEU A 4 -7.90 -18.63 26.30
N ARG A 5 -8.81 -18.91 25.37
CA ARG A 5 -8.73 -20.07 24.47
C ARG A 5 -7.52 -19.79 23.57
N PHE A 6 -6.37 -20.36 23.91
CA PHE A 6 -5.25 -20.47 23.00
C PHE A 6 -5.76 -21.20 21.76
N SER A 7 -6.01 -20.44 20.70
CA SER A 7 -6.35 -20.99 19.40
C SER A 7 -5.27 -22.01 19.04
N ARG A 8 -5.66 -23.20 18.57
CA ARG A 8 -4.70 -24.17 18.06
C ARG A 8 -3.83 -23.44 17.05
N LEU A 9 -2.50 -23.58 17.14
CA LEU A 9 -1.57 -23.13 16.11
C LEU A 9 -1.95 -23.82 14.79
N SER A 10 -2.85 -23.20 14.05
CA SER A 10 -3.16 -23.60 12.69
C SER A 10 -1.97 -23.23 11.83
N PHE A 11 -1.65 -24.07 10.85
CA PHE A 11 -0.63 -23.78 9.85
C PHE A 11 -0.77 -22.35 9.29
N TRP A 12 -2.01 -21.91 9.05
CA TRP A 12 -2.34 -20.57 8.59
C TRP A 12 -2.03 -19.47 9.59
N THR A 13 -2.25 -19.70 10.89
CA THR A 13 -1.90 -18.75 11.95
C THR A 13 -0.39 -18.61 12.08
N ALA A 14 0.35 -19.71 11.99
CA ALA A 14 1.81 -19.69 12.03
C ALA A 14 2.41 -18.98 10.81
N ALA A 15 1.89 -19.27 9.61
CA ALA A 15 2.30 -18.60 8.37
C ALA A 15 2.01 -17.09 8.42
N PHE A 16 0.84 -16.68 8.91
CA PHE A 16 0.49 -15.28 9.11
C PHE A 16 1.49 -14.56 10.01
N TRP A 17 1.79 -15.13 11.19
CA TRP A 17 2.76 -14.54 12.11
C TRP A 17 4.18 -14.49 11.54
N LEU A 18 4.59 -15.48 10.76
CA LEU A 18 5.88 -15.48 10.09
C LEU A 18 6.01 -14.32 9.10
N VAL A 19 4.99 -14.07 8.28
CA VAL A 19 4.96 -12.94 7.34
C VAL A 19 4.99 -11.61 8.09
N VAL A 20 4.21 -11.47 9.17
CA VAL A 20 4.21 -10.27 10.00
C VAL A 20 5.59 -10.01 10.60
N ILE A 21 6.22 -11.04 11.18
CA ILE A 21 7.57 -10.91 11.77
C ILE A 21 8.59 -10.52 10.70
N ALA A 22 8.55 -11.15 9.52
CA ALA A 22 9.43 -10.80 8.41
C ALA A 22 9.24 -9.34 7.98
N GLY A 23 7.99 -8.85 7.90
CA GLY A 23 7.66 -7.46 7.59
C GLY A 23 8.12 -6.46 8.66
N VAL A 24 8.07 -6.83 9.94
CA VAL A 24 8.59 -6.00 11.03
C VAL A 24 10.12 -5.93 10.97
N VAL A 25 10.79 -7.07 10.76
CA VAL A 25 12.25 -7.12 10.63
C VAL A 25 12.72 -6.28 9.44
N SER A 26 12.08 -6.41 8.27
CA SER A 26 12.42 -5.59 7.10
C SER A 26 12.21 -4.09 7.36
N THR A 27 11.17 -3.73 8.11
CA THR A 27 10.90 -2.33 8.50
C THR A 27 12.01 -1.76 9.38
N VAL A 28 12.45 -2.49 10.40
CA VAL A 28 13.52 -2.05 11.29
C VAL A 28 14.83 -1.89 10.51
N ILE A 29 15.15 -2.85 9.63
CA ILE A 29 16.36 -2.78 8.80
C ILE A 29 16.29 -1.59 7.82
N ARG A 30 15.12 -1.31 7.23
CA ARG A 30 14.91 -0.23 6.26
C ARG A 30 15.13 1.15 6.88
N PHE A 31 14.61 1.37 8.08
CA PHE A 31 14.79 2.63 8.80
C PHE A 31 16.16 2.75 9.48
N GLY A 32 16.81 1.63 9.83
CA GLY A 32 18.10 1.61 10.52
C GLY A 32 19.32 1.62 9.59
N TRP A 33 19.35 0.78 8.56
CA TRP A 33 20.48 0.61 7.63
C TRP A 33 20.24 1.20 6.24
N GLY A 34 19.09 1.82 6.03
CA GLY A 34 18.76 2.56 4.81
C GLY A 34 18.16 1.70 3.70
N LEU A 35 17.82 2.37 2.61
CA LEU A 35 17.11 1.78 1.48
C LEU A 35 17.96 0.72 0.76
N GLY A 36 19.23 1.00 0.49
CA GLY A 36 20.13 0.06 -0.21
C GLY A 36 20.22 -1.32 0.45
N ALA A 37 20.21 -1.39 1.80
CA ALA A 37 20.29 -2.64 2.55
C ALA A 37 19.02 -3.50 2.49
N THR A 38 17.87 -2.91 2.16
CA THR A 38 16.55 -3.59 2.18
C THR A 38 15.93 -3.79 0.81
N THR A 39 16.23 -2.91 -0.13
CA THR A 39 15.57 -2.90 -1.44
C THR A 39 16.53 -3.18 -2.60
N ASN A 40 17.82 -3.40 -2.30
CA ASN A 40 18.89 -3.58 -3.30
C ASN A 40 18.92 -2.45 -4.35
N LEU A 41 18.51 -1.25 -3.94
CA LEU A 41 18.57 -0.05 -4.78
C LEU A 41 20.03 0.44 -4.86
N SER A 42 20.39 0.97 -6.03
CA SER A 42 21.68 1.63 -6.26
C SER A 42 21.45 3.08 -6.66
N ASP A 43 22.44 3.95 -6.50
CA ASP A 43 22.34 5.36 -6.90
C ASP A 43 22.06 5.54 -8.40
N ARG A 44 22.29 4.49 -9.20
CA ARG A 44 21.98 4.44 -10.64
C ARG A 44 20.50 4.15 -10.93
N PHE A 45 19.83 3.45 -10.03
CA PHE A 45 18.41 3.09 -10.10
C PHE A 45 17.75 3.25 -8.73
N PRO A 46 17.53 4.50 -8.27
CA PRO A 46 17.07 4.80 -6.91
C PRO A 46 15.60 4.49 -6.68
N TRP A 47 14.81 4.27 -7.74
CA TRP A 47 13.37 3.99 -7.64
C TRP A 47 13.06 2.49 -7.71
N GLY A 48 13.89 1.73 -8.44
CA GLY A 48 13.80 0.28 -8.62
C GLY A 48 12.40 -0.24 -8.95
N MET A 49 12.10 -1.45 -8.50
CA MET A 49 10.79 -2.08 -8.65
C MET A 49 9.74 -1.52 -7.67
N TRP A 50 10.17 -0.91 -6.57
CA TRP A 50 9.31 -0.49 -5.47
C TRP A 50 8.32 0.60 -5.89
N ILE A 51 8.82 1.69 -6.48
CA ILE A 51 7.97 2.76 -7.00
C ILE A 51 7.13 2.28 -8.19
N GLY A 52 7.67 1.43 -9.06
CA GLY A 52 6.92 0.87 -10.18
C GLY A 52 5.71 0.04 -9.74
N PHE A 53 5.89 -0.79 -8.70
CA PHE A 53 4.81 -1.57 -8.12
C PHE A 53 3.77 -0.68 -7.43
N ASP A 54 4.19 0.33 -6.67
CA ASP A 54 3.28 1.28 -6.02
C ASP A 54 2.39 2.02 -7.04
N ILE A 55 3.01 2.52 -8.13
CA ILE A 55 2.27 3.21 -9.19
C ILE A 55 1.28 2.26 -9.89
N LEU A 56 1.71 1.04 -10.25
CA LEU A 56 0.84 0.11 -10.96
C LEU A 56 -0.33 -0.38 -10.09
N CYS A 57 -0.07 -0.70 -8.82
CA CYS A 57 -1.07 -1.29 -7.94
C CYS A 57 -1.93 -0.25 -7.22
N GLY A 58 -1.32 0.82 -6.69
CA GLY A 58 -2.01 1.87 -5.95
C GLY A 58 -2.61 2.93 -6.87
N VAL A 59 -1.78 3.59 -7.68
CA VAL A 59 -2.21 4.70 -8.54
C VAL A 59 -3.13 4.22 -9.66
N GLY A 60 -2.84 3.06 -10.27
CA GLY A 60 -3.69 2.48 -11.33
C GLY A 60 -5.11 2.17 -10.83
N LEU A 61 -5.22 1.60 -9.63
CA LEU A 61 -6.49 1.30 -8.99
C LEU A 61 -7.23 2.59 -8.59
N ALA A 62 -6.50 3.62 -8.15
CA ALA A 62 -7.07 4.93 -7.88
C ALA A 62 -7.63 5.59 -9.15
N ALA A 63 -6.84 5.63 -10.22
CA ALA A 63 -7.22 6.22 -11.51
C ALA A 63 -8.51 5.62 -12.06
N GLY A 64 -8.68 4.30 -11.97
CA GLY A 64 -9.91 3.63 -12.40
C GLY A 64 -11.16 4.16 -11.72
N GLY A 65 -11.12 4.40 -10.40
CA GLY A 65 -12.28 4.92 -9.68
C GLY A 65 -12.59 6.38 -9.99
N PHE A 66 -11.57 7.22 -10.22
CA PHE A 66 -11.79 8.61 -10.68
C PHE A 66 -12.36 8.67 -12.10
N VAL A 67 -11.94 7.78 -13.00
CA VAL A 67 -12.50 7.71 -14.36
C VAL A 67 -13.98 7.35 -14.34
N ILE A 68 -14.39 6.40 -13.50
CA ILE A 68 -15.81 6.06 -13.32
C ILE A 68 -16.58 7.24 -12.72
N ALA A 69 -16.00 7.96 -11.75
CA ALA A 69 -16.61 9.15 -11.19
C ALA A 69 -16.79 10.26 -12.23
N ALA A 70 -15.76 10.54 -13.04
CA ALA A 70 -15.82 11.50 -14.13
C ALA A 70 -16.87 11.09 -15.18
N SER A 71 -16.96 9.81 -15.53
CA SER A 71 -17.95 9.27 -16.47
C SER A 71 -19.39 9.51 -16.02
N VAL A 72 -19.67 9.38 -14.72
CA VAL A 72 -21.03 9.61 -14.19
C VAL A 72 -21.32 11.09 -14.00
N TYR A 73 -20.39 11.88 -13.45
CA TYR A 73 -20.65 13.27 -13.07
C TYR A 73 -20.42 14.28 -14.21
N ILE A 74 -19.43 14.06 -15.08
CA ILE A 74 -19.09 14.97 -16.19
C ILE A 74 -19.83 14.55 -17.45
N PHE A 75 -19.76 13.27 -17.82
CA PHE A 75 -20.38 12.75 -19.05
C PHE A 75 -21.83 12.29 -18.85
N ASN A 76 -22.37 12.40 -17.64
CA ASN A 76 -23.77 12.09 -17.29
C ASN A 76 -24.23 10.67 -17.67
N LEU A 77 -23.30 9.70 -17.65
CA LEU A 77 -23.57 8.31 -17.99
C LEU A 77 -24.22 7.57 -16.80
N GLU A 78 -25.54 7.70 -16.67
CA GLU A 78 -26.29 7.15 -15.54
C GLU A 78 -26.20 5.62 -15.39
N ARG A 79 -25.84 4.90 -16.46
CA ARG A 79 -25.61 3.44 -16.46
C ARG A 79 -24.56 3.01 -15.41
N TYR A 80 -23.60 3.88 -15.08
CA TYR A 80 -22.52 3.59 -14.14
C TYR A 80 -22.80 4.08 -12.71
N LYS A 81 -23.95 4.72 -12.44
CA LYS A 81 -24.35 5.13 -11.06
C LYS A 81 -24.29 3.97 -10.04
N PRO A 82 -24.68 2.72 -10.35
CA PRO A 82 -24.62 1.63 -9.38
C PRO A 82 -23.19 1.27 -8.94
N ILE A 83 -22.21 1.39 -9.85
CA ILE A 83 -20.81 1.06 -9.59
C ILE A 83 -20.00 2.25 -9.07
N LEU A 84 -20.56 3.46 -9.09
CA LEU A 84 -19.89 4.69 -8.67
C LEU A 84 -19.43 4.65 -7.21
N ARG A 85 -20.31 4.23 -6.29
CA ARG A 85 -20.01 4.19 -4.86
C ARG A 85 -18.83 3.26 -4.53
N PRO A 86 -18.82 1.99 -4.99
CA PRO A 86 -17.65 1.13 -4.76
C PRO A 86 -16.42 1.66 -5.51
N ALA A 87 -16.55 2.22 -6.71
CA ALA A 87 -15.41 2.77 -7.45
C ALA A 87 -14.71 3.93 -6.72
N ILE A 88 -15.48 4.85 -6.11
CA ILE A 88 -14.91 5.95 -5.32
C ILE A 88 -14.24 5.42 -4.04
N LEU A 89 -14.84 4.43 -3.37
CA LEU A 89 -14.21 3.80 -2.21
C LEU A 89 -12.90 3.10 -2.59
N THR A 90 -12.89 2.38 -3.70
CA THR A 90 -11.69 1.76 -4.27
C THR A 90 -10.64 2.84 -4.58
N ALA A 91 -11.03 3.97 -5.16
CA ALA A 91 -10.10 5.06 -5.43
C ALA A 91 -9.51 5.70 -4.17
N PHE A 92 -10.35 5.88 -3.14
CA PHE A 92 -9.91 6.38 -1.86
C PHE A 92 -8.92 5.41 -1.18
N LEU A 93 -9.21 4.12 -1.17
CA LEU A 93 -8.30 3.10 -0.66
C LEU A 93 -6.98 3.05 -1.44
N GLY A 94 -7.04 3.15 -2.77
CA GLY A 94 -5.85 3.23 -3.63
C GLY A 94 -4.95 4.40 -3.24
N TYR A 95 -5.52 5.59 -3.03
CA TYR A 95 -4.76 6.76 -2.57
C TYR A 95 -4.12 6.55 -1.20
N LEU A 96 -4.84 5.96 -0.25
CA LEU A 96 -4.25 5.65 1.06
C LEU A 96 -3.07 4.69 0.94
N LEU A 97 -3.19 3.65 0.11
CA LEU A 97 -2.10 2.70 -0.13
C LEU A 97 -0.85 3.41 -0.69
N VAL A 98 -1.03 4.30 -1.68
CA VAL A 98 0.07 5.09 -2.26
C VAL A 98 0.75 5.96 -1.21
N ILE A 99 -0.02 6.64 -0.36
CA ILE A 99 0.56 7.46 0.72
C ILE A 99 1.42 6.62 1.65
N PHE A 100 0.91 5.47 2.10
CA PHE A 100 1.66 4.57 2.99
C PHE A 100 2.91 3.98 2.30
N ALA A 101 2.79 3.62 1.03
CA ALA A 101 3.91 3.11 0.24
C ALA A 101 5.00 4.17 0.08
N LEU A 102 4.64 5.41 -0.27
CA LEU A 102 5.58 6.54 -0.35
C LEU A 102 6.28 6.82 0.97
N MET A 103 5.56 6.78 2.10
CA MET A 103 6.18 6.96 3.42
C MET A 103 7.26 5.90 3.69
N TYR A 104 7.05 4.69 3.19
CA TYR A 104 7.99 3.59 3.32
C TYR A 104 9.14 3.70 2.30
N ASP A 105 8.83 4.13 1.07
CA ASP A 105 9.76 4.35 -0.04
C ASP A 105 10.77 5.47 0.19
N LEU A 106 10.39 6.50 0.94
CA LEU A 106 11.32 7.56 1.31
C LEU A 106 12.44 7.10 2.26
N GLY A 107 12.25 6.03 3.05
CA GLY A 107 13.21 5.56 4.06
C GLY A 107 13.47 6.52 5.23
N ARG A 108 13.06 7.79 5.14
CA ARG A 108 13.07 8.81 6.21
C ARG A 108 11.76 9.59 6.25
N PRO A 109 10.62 8.95 6.58
CA PRO A 109 9.31 9.59 6.56
C PRO A 109 9.20 10.82 7.47
N TRP A 110 10.00 10.91 8.52
CA TRP A 110 10.06 12.08 9.41
C TRP A 110 10.56 13.36 8.73
N SER A 111 11.20 13.27 7.55
CA SER A 111 11.72 14.43 6.82
C SER A 111 10.84 14.86 5.64
N ILE A 112 9.65 14.28 5.48
CA ILE A 112 8.72 14.59 4.38
C ILE A 112 8.40 16.09 4.25
N TRP A 113 8.39 16.82 5.36
CA TRP A 113 8.04 18.24 5.41
C TRP A 113 9.09 19.18 4.82
N HIS A 114 10.31 18.70 4.54
CA HIS A 114 11.38 19.48 3.92
C HIS A 114 11.35 19.42 2.38
N VAL A 115 10.34 18.77 1.81
CA VAL A 115 10.11 18.73 0.36
C VAL A 115 9.61 20.08 -0.14
#